data_AF-A0A1M6AXT7-F1
#
_entry.id   AF-A0A1M6AXT7-F1
#
_cell.length_a   1.000
_cell.length_b   1.000
_cell.length_c   1.000
_cell.angle_alpha   90.00
_cell.angle_beta   90.00
_cell.angle_gamma   90.00
#
_symmetry.space_group_name_H-M   'P 1'
#
loop_
_entity.id
_entity.type
_entity.pdbx_description
1 polymer ?
#
loop_
_entity_poly.entity_id
_entity_poly.type
_entity_poly.pdbx_seq_one_letter_code
_entity_poly.pdbx_strand_id
1 'polypeptide(L)'
;IVTHDCNLPRPYSLGFRVQGVSGISEFDYHTKRIHIEGKTEGHGWEDMDSYIKEYDHPLWKKHGKGATEAGHGGIDFFVMNAFVESAKENIAPPMDAYDAAAWSAVTPLSELSIENNGAPQDFPDFTRGNWIKRAPYNWMKENY
;
A
#
# COMPACT_ATOMS: atom_id res chain seq x y z
N ILE A 1 -11.71 -2.00 1.24
CA ILE A 1 -12.05 -3.02 2.26
C ILE A 1 -10.75 -3.48 2.89
N VAL A 2 -10.72 -3.65 4.20
CA VAL A 2 -9.59 -4.27 4.91
C VAL A 2 -10.11 -5.54 5.56
N THR A 3 -9.40 -6.65 5.39
CA THR A 3 -9.81 -7.97 5.88
C THR A 3 -8.75 -8.49 6.85
N HIS A 4 -9.17 -8.87 8.06
CA HIS A 4 -8.31 -9.56 9.02
C HIS A 4 -8.75 -11.04 9.11
N ASP A 5 -8.10 -11.90 8.33
CA ASP A 5 -8.35 -13.34 8.28
C ASP A 5 -7.06 -14.12 8.57
N CYS A 6 -6.84 -14.41 9.86
CA CYS A 6 -5.61 -15.02 10.37
C CYS A 6 -5.86 -16.36 11.08
N ASN A 7 -7.11 -16.85 11.09
CA ASN A 7 -7.55 -17.98 11.91
C ASN A 7 -8.13 -19.16 11.11
N LEU A 8 -8.14 -19.06 9.78
CA LEU A 8 -8.60 -20.12 8.88
C LEU A 8 -7.46 -20.65 8.02
N PRO A 9 -7.42 -21.96 7.72
CA PRO A 9 -6.40 -22.53 6.84
C PRO A 9 -6.60 -22.04 5.40
N ARG A 10 -5.67 -21.22 4.91
CA ARG A 10 -5.70 -20.67 3.55
C ARG A 10 -4.28 -20.33 3.07
N PRO A 11 -4.03 -20.28 1.75
CA PRO A 11 -2.80 -19.70 1.23
C PRO A 11 -2.63 -18.24 1.66
N TYR A 12 -1.37 -17.81 1.82
CA TYR A 12 -1.06 -16.42 2.13
C TYR A 12 -1.62 -15.48 1.06
N SER A 13 -2.33 -14.45 1.51
CA SER A 13 -2.93 -13.45 0.64
C SER A 13 -3.24 -12.17 1.42
N LEU A 14 -2.89 -11.03 0.85
CA LEU A 14 -3.32 -9.69 1.27
C LEU A 14 -4.56 -9.23 0.47
N GLY A 15 -4.86 -9.87 -0.66
CA GLY A 15 -6.09 -9.67 -1.43
C GLY A 15 -6.17 -8.27 -2.04
N PHE A 16 -5.07 -7.75 -2.58
CA PHE A 16 -5.05 -6.38 -3.08
C PHE A 16 -5.96 -6.20 -4.28
N ARG A 17 -6.71 -5.10 -4.26
CA ARG A 17 -7.47 -4.60 -5.39
C ARG A 17 -7.33 -3.08 -5.46
N VAL A 18 -6.98 -2.58 -6.64
CA VAL A 18 -6.99 -1.14 -6.95
C VAL A 18 -7.93 -0.94 -8.13
N GLN A 19 -8.91 -0.05 -7.97
CA GLN A 19 -9.96 0.16 -8.97
C GLN A 19 -10.19 1.66 -9.17
N GLY A 20 -10.22 2.08 -10.43
CA GLY A 20 -10.55 3.43 -10.86
C GLY A 20 -11.45 3.43 -12.08
N VAL A 21 -11.72 4.61 -12.63
CA VAL A 21 -12.65 4.79 -13.77
C VAL A 21 -12.13 4.22 -15.09
N SER A 22 -10.82 4.02 -15.22
CA SER A 22 -10.17 3.55 -16.46
C SER A 22 -9.49 2.19 -16.30
N GLY A 23 -9.71 1.50 -15.18
CA GLY A 23 -9.13 0.18 -14.98
C GLY A 23 -9.26 -0.35 -13.57
N ILE A 24 -8.91 -1.63 -13.45
CA ILE A 24 -8.92 -2.39 -12.20
C ILE A 24 -7.76 -3.37 -12.21
N SER A 25 -7.13 -3.57 -11.06
CA SER A 25 -6.15 -4.62 -10.86
C SER A 25 -6.46 -5.39 -9.59
N GLU A 26 -6.18 -6.69 -9.63
CA GLU A 26 -6.14 -7.56 -8.48
C GLU A 26 -4.81 -8.29 -8.45
N PHE A 27 -4.11 -8.19 -7.33
CA PHE A 27 -2.75 -8.71 -7.24
C PHE A 27 -2.39 -9.23 -5.85
N ASP A 28 -1.59 -10.28 -5.86
CA ASP A 28 -1.02 -10.97 -4.72
C ASP A 28 0.05 -11.96 -5.21
N TYR A 29 0.56 -12.82 -4.33
CA TYR A 29 1.47 -13.89 -4.70
C TYR A 29 0.89 -14.85 -5.76
N HIS A 30 -0.40 -15.18 -5.67
CA HIS A 30 -1.06 -16.19 -6.51
C HIS A 30 -2.05 -15.61 -7.54
N THR A 31 -2.23 -14.28 -7.56
CA THR A 31 -3.13 -13.58 -8.50
C THR A 31 -2.39 -12.37 -9.03
N LYS A 32 -2.35 -12.16 -10.35
CA LYS A 32 -1.75 -10.96 -10.95
C LYS A 32 -2.50 -10.61 -12.22
N ARG A 33 -3.56 -9.82 -12.07
CA ARG A 33 -4.43 -9.46 -13.19
C ARG A 33 -4.74 -7.98 -13.23
N ILE A 34 -4.86 -7.47 -14.44
CA ILE A 34 -5.19 -6.07 -14.70
C ILE A 34 -6.12 -5.95 -15.90
N HIS A 35 -7.05 -5.00 -15.83
CA HIS A 35 -7.90 -4.59 -16.93
C HIS A 35 -7.75 -3.06 -17.07
N ILE A 36 -7.49 -2.60 -18.28
CA ILE A 36 -7.36 -1.18 -18.61
C ILE A 36 -8.32 -0.87 -19.76
N GLU A 37 -9.26 0.05 -19.51
CA GLU A 37 -10.27 0.45 -20.48
C GLU A 37 -9.59 0.99 -21.75
N GLY A 38 -10.01 0.48 -22.91
CA GLY A 38 -9.45 0.85 -24.22
C GLY A 38 -8.06 0.27 -24.53
N LYS A 39 -7.44 -0.51 -23.63
CA LYS A 39 -6.18 -1.22 -23.90
C LYS A 39 -6.33 -2.74 -23.81
N THR A 40 -7.02 -3.23 -22.78
CA THR A 40 -7.26 -4.67 -22.60
C THR A 40 -8.21 -5.20 -23.66
N GLU A 41 -7.87 -6.34 -24.27
CA GLU A 41 -8.70 -6.96 -25.29
C GLU A 41 -10.03 -7.45 -24.69
N GLY A 42 -11.14 -6.91 -25.21
CA GLY A 42 -12.50 -7.28 -24.79
C GLY A 42 -12.80 -6.90 -23.34
N HIS A 43 -13.61 -7.72 -22.67
CA HIS A 43 -14.03 -7.53 -21.26
C HIS A 43 -13.25 -8.44 -20.30
N GLY A 44 -12.04 -8.84 -20.70
CA GLY A 44 -11.21 -9.81 -19.99
C GLY A 44 -10.20 -9.19 -19.03
N TRP A 45 -9.29 -10.04 -18.58
CA TRP A 45 -8.12 -9.68 -17.78
C TRP A 45 -6.85 -9.92 -18.58
N GLU A 46 -5.84 -9.10 -18.36
CA GLU A 46 -4.46 -9.36 -18.77
C GLU A 46 -3.60 -9.78 -17.59
N ASP A 47 -2.53 -10.53 -17.88
CA ASP A 47 -1.47 -10.79 -16.92
C ASP A 47 -0.70 -9.51 -16.60
N MET A 48 -0.38 -9.31 -15.33
CA MET A 48 0.23 -8.06 -14.86
C MET A 48 1.76 -8.01 -14.99
N ASP A 49 2.46 -9.10 -15.31
CA ASP A 49 3.93 -9.16 -15.23
C ASP A 49 4.62 -8.18 -16.19
N SER A 50 4.05 -7.96 -17.39
CA SER A 50 4.57 -6.96 -18.34
C SER A 50 4.47 -5.53 -17.78
N TYR A 51 3.36 -5.21 -17.13
CA TYR A 51 3.12 -3.94 -16.46
C TYR A 51 4.03 -3.75 -15.24
N ILE A 52 4.19 -4.77 -14.42
CA ILE A 52 5.13 -4.73 -13.28
C ILE A 52 6.52 -4.39 -13.81
N LYS A 53 6.99 -5.07 -14.86
CA LYS A 53 8.33 -4.82 -15.43
C LYS A 53 8.48 -3.41 -16.01
N GLU A 54 7.49 -2.94 -16.75
CA GLU A 54 7.49 -1.60 -17.36
C GLU A 54 7.49 -0.50 -16.30
N TYR A 55 6.56 -0.59 -15.35
CA TYR A 55 6.28 0.40 -14.33
C TYR A 55 6.98 0.14 -12.99
N ASP A 56 7.96 -0.78 -12.95
CA ASP A 56 8.69 -1.09 -11.72
C ASP A 56 9.35 0.19 -11.16
N HIS A 57 9.27 0.33 -9.83
CA HIS A 57 9.64 1.55 -9.14
C HIS A 57 11.14 1.82 -9.31
N PRO A 58 11.58 3.08 -9.53
CA PRO A 58 13.00 3.37 -9.73
C PRO A 58 13.91 2.85 -8.62
N LEU A 59 13.45 2.91 -7.36
CA LEU A 59 14.18 2.33 -6.22
C LEU A 59 14.31 0.81 -6.31
N TRP A 60 13.28 0.10 -6.77
CA TRP A 60 13.33 -1.35 -6.99
C TRP A 60 14.27 -1.71 -8.14
N LYS A 61 14.24 -0.97 -9.25
CA LYS A 61 15.20 -1.13 -10.35
C LYS A 61 16.65 -0.96 -9.88
N LYS A 62 16.90 0.00 -8.99
CA LYS A 62 18.23 0.35 -8.47
C LYS A 62 18.74 -0.60 -7.39
N HIS A 63 17.90 -0.96 -6.43
CA HIS A 63 18.31 -1.68 -5.22
C HIS A 63 17.76 -3.11 -5.13
N GLY A 64 16.79 -3.49 -5.97
CA GLY A 64 16.01 -4.73 -5.85
C GLY A 64 16.85 -5.99 -5.75
N LYS A 65 17.92 -6.11 -6.55
CA LYS A 65 18.83 -7.28 -6.51
C LYS A 65 19.50 -7.49 -5.15
N GLY A 66 19.84 -6.42 -4.44
CA GLY A 66 20.41 -6.50 -3.09
C GLY A 66 19.32 -6.55 -2.02
N ALA A 67 18.20 -5.85 -2.25
CA ALA A 67 17.07 -5.83 -1.33
C ALA A 67 16.46 -7.22 -1.13
N THR A 68 16.44 -8.09 -2.15
CA THR A 68 15.89 -9.45 -2.04
C THR A 68 16.57 -10.34 -0.99
N GLU A 69 17.78 -9.97 -0.53
CA GLU A 69 18.46 -10.66 0.58
C GLU A 69 17.97 -10.20 1.97
N ALA A 70 17.17 -9.14 2.03
CA ALA A 70 16.54 -8.65 3.25
C ALA A 70 15.22 -9.39 3.57
N GLY A 71 14.58 -9.03 4.69
CA GLY A 71 13.33 -9.64 5.15
C GLY A 71 12.14 -9.44 4.20
N HIS A 72 11.15 -10.34 4.31
CA HIS A 72 9.86 -10.29 3.59
C HIS A 72 9.96 -10.06 2.07
N GLY A 73 10.93 -10.70 1.41
CA GLY A 73 11.13 -10.56 -0.04
C GLY A 73 11.79 -9.24 -0.47
N GLY A 74 12.34 -8.49 0.49
CA GLY A 74 13.14 -7.29 0.28
C GLY A 74 12.43 -5.97 0.50
N ILE A 75 11.11 -5.98 0.77
CA ILE A 75 10.35 -4.77 1.09
C ILE A 75 10.91 -4.06 2.34
N ASP A 76 11.39 -4.83 3.33
CA ASP A 76 11.89 -4.31 4.60
C ASP A 76 13.12 -3.42 4.41
N PHE A 77 13.95 -3.71 3.41
CA PHE A 77 15.10 -2.87 3.06
C PHE A 77 14.65 -1.45 2.73
N PHE A 78 13.63 -1.28 1.89
CA PHE A 78 13.16 0.04 1.45
C PHE A 78 12.54 0.83 2.59
N VAL A 79 11.76 0.18 3.46
CA VAL A 79 11.15 0.83 4.63
C VAL A 79 12.24 1.34 5.59
N MET A 80 13.21 0.49 5.92
CA MET A 80 14.30 0.87 6.83
C MET A 80 15.23 1.91 6.22
N ASN A 81 15.55 1.77 4.94
CA ASN A 81 16.36 2.75 4.20
C ASN A 81 15.68 4.12 4.19
N ALA A 82 14.38 4.17 3.89
CA ALA A 82 13.63 5.43 3.89
C ALA A 82 13.64 6.11 5.27
N PHE A 83 13.50 5.33 6.35
CA PHE A 83 13.57 5.84 7.72
C PHE A 83 14.96 6.42 8.06
N VAL A 84 16.03 5.65 7.82
CA VAL A 84 17.42 6.06 8.13
C VAL A 84 17.82 7.30 7.35
N GLU A 85 17.51 7.34 6.06
CA GLU A 85 17.89 8.45 5.21
C GLU A 85 17.08 9.72 5.51
N SER A 86 15.79 9.59 5.84
CA SER A 86 14.99 10.73 6.34
C SER A 86 15.60 11.33 7.61
N ALA A 87 16.11 10.48 8.52
CA ALA A 87 16.79 10.93 9.73
C ALA A 87 18.13 11.62 9.43
N LYS A 88 18.92 11.10 8.48
CA LYS A 88 20.18 11.71 8.04
C LYS A 88 19.97 13.09 7.43
N GLU A 89 18.90 13.26 6.66
CA GLU A 89 18.54 14.53 6.02
C GLU A 89 17.73 15.47 6.94
N ASN A 90 17.40 15.03 8.15
CA ASN A 90 16.59 15.78 9.11
C ASN A 90 15.23 16.24 8.53
N ILE A 91 14.55 15.32 7.84
CA ILE A 91 13.21 15.50 7.27
C ILE A 91 12.21 14.51 7.88
N ALA A 92 10.92 14.79 7.73
CA ALA A 92 9.89 13.82 8.09
C ALA A 92 9.94 12.60 7.15
N PRO A 93 9.76 11.37 7.66
CA PRO A 93 9.65 10.18 6.83
C PRO A 93 8.42 10.23 5.91
N PRO A 94 8.39 9.44 4.83
CA PRO A 94 7.26 9.40 3.89
C PRO A 94 5.92 9.10 4.56
N MET A 95 5.95 8.24 5.58
CA MET A 95 4.83 7.93 6.46
C MET A 95 5.13 8.45 7.85
N ASP A 96 4.31 9.38 8.33
CA ASP A 96 4.51 10.09 9.60
C ASP A 96 3.64 9.53 10.74
N ALA A 97 3.73 10.17 11.91
CA ALA A 97 2.97 9.78 13.09
C ALA A 97 1.44 9.90 12.90
N TYR A 98 0.98 10.80 12.03
CA TYR A 98 -0.45 10.96 11.76
C TYR A 98 -0.97 9.84 10.87
N ASP A 99 -0.18 9.42 9.88
CA ASP A 99 -0.50 8.24 9.05
C ASP A 99 -0.57 6.99 9.93
N ALA A 100 0.42 6.81 10.81
CA ALA A 100 0.45 5.69 11.76
C ALA A 100 -0.76 5.71 12.73
N ALA A 101 -1.14 6.88 13.25
CA ALA A 101 -2.30 7.03 14.12
C ALA A 101 -3.62 6.72 13.38
N ALA A 102 -3.77 7.22 12.15
CA ALA A 102 -4.95 6.97 11.32
C ALA A 102 -5.13 5.48 11.00
N TRP A 103 -4.04 4.77 10.68
CA TRP A 103 -4.10 3.34 10.41
C TRP A 103 -4.35 2.53 11.68
N SER A 104 -3.70 2.90 12.78
CA SER A 104 -3.88 2.24 14.08
C SER A 104 -5.29 2.42 14.65
N ALA A 105 -5.98 3.51 14.30
CA ALA A 105 -7.37 3.76 14.69
C ALA A 105 -8.36 2.73 14.14
N VAL A 106 -8.03 2.01 13.06
CA VAL A 106 -8.90 0.95 12.51
C VAL A 106 -9.22 -0.10 13.57
N THR A 107 -8.25 -0.49 14.40
CA THR A 107 -8.43 -1.52 15.43
C THR A 107 -9.52 -1.14 16.45
N PRO A 108 -9.36 -0.08 17.28
CA PRO A 108 -10.36 0.25 18.29
C PRO A 108 -11.70 0.70 17.68
N LEU A 109 -11.71 1.34 16.51
CA LEU A 109 -12.97 1.73 15.85
C LEU A 109 -13.70 0.49 15.31
N SER A 110 -13.00 -0.53 14.82
CA SER A 110 -13.63 -1.77 14.40
C SER A 110 -14.22 -2.55 15.58
N GLU A 111 -13.53 -2.59 16.72
CA GLU A 111 -14.04 -3.17 17.97
C GLU A 111 -15.34 -2.48 18.41
N LEU A 112 -15.33 -1.14 18.46
CA LEU A 112 -16.51 -0.35 18.79
C LEU A 112 -17.66 -0.55 17.78
N SER A 113 -17.35 -0.67 16.49
CA SER A 113 -18.35 -0.96 15.46
C SER A 113 -19.02 -2.31 15.72
N ILE A 114 -18.24 -3.35 16.01
CA ILE A 114 -18.75 -4.69 16.32
C ILE A 114 -19.64 -4.67 17.56
N GLU A 115 -19.22 -4.00 18.64
CA GLU A 115 -20.02 -3.82 19.85
C GLU A 115 -21.35 -3.12 19.58
N ASN A 116 -21.38 -2.23 18.59
CA ASN A 116 -22.57 -1.50 18.15
C ASN A 116 -23.26 -2.12 16.92
N ASN A 117 -23.20 -3.45 16.77
CA ASN A 117 -23.86 -4.22 15.70
C ASN A 117 -23.50 -3.76 14.28
N GLY A 118 -22.23 -3.41 14.05
CA GLY A 118 -21.72 -2.97 12.75
C GLY A 118 -22.04 -1.51 12.42
N ALA A 119 -22.38 -0.67 13.40
CA ALA A 119 -22.62 0.74 13.18
C ALA A 119 -21.33 1.45 12.66
N PRO A 120 -21.45 2.37 11.69
CA PRO A 120 -20.32 3.19 11.24
C PRO A 120 -19.68 3.98 12.39
N GLN A 121 -18.36 4.14 12.35
CA GLN A 121 -17.60 4.90 13.33
C GLN A 121 -16.86 6.05 12.65
N ASP A 122 -16.85 7.21 13.30
CA ASP A 122 -16.11 8.38 12.81
C ASP A 122 -14.62 8.23 13.12
N PHE A 123 -13.79 8.43 12.10
CA PHE A 123 -12.34 8.49 12.27
C PHE A 123 -11.93 9.84 12.88
N PRO A 124 -11.10 9.85 13.93
CA PRO A 124 -10.50 11.10 14.41
C PRO A 124 -9.61 11.73 13.34
N ASP A 125 -9.74 13.04 13.17
CA ASP A 125 -8.77 13.80 12.39
C ASP A 125 -7.53 14.11 13.24
N PHE A 126 -6.56 13.20 13.22
CA PHE A 126 -5.28 13.35 13.93
C PHE A 126 -4.47 14.55 13.44
N THR A 127 -4.72 15.05 12.23
CA THR A 127 -4.02 16.20 11.65
C THR A 127 -4.67 17.53 12.00
N ARG A 128 -5.88 17.53 12.56
CA ARG A 128 -6.68 18.73 12.89
C ARG A 128 -6.90 19.65 11.68
N GLY A 129 -7.31 19.07 10.56
CA GLY A 129 -7.61 19.73 9.30
C GLY A 129 -6.39 19.99 8.42
N ASN A 130 -5.18 19.72 8.90
CA ASN A 130 -3.95 19.97 8.14
C ASN A 130 -3.78 19.02 6.94
N TRP A 131 -4.45 17.86 6.94
CA TRP A 131 -4.47 16.94 5.80
C TRP A 131 -4.95 17.61 4.50
N ILE A 132 -5.83 18.62 4.58
CA ILE A 132 -6.35 19.37 3.43
C ILE A 132 -5.24 20.14 2.71
N LYS A 133 -4.23 20.60 3.45
CA LYS A 133 -3.11 21.40 2.93
C LYS A 133 -1.82 20.57 2.81
N ARG A 134 -1.84 19.30 3.21
CA ARG A 134 -0.67 18.42 3.14
C ARG A 134 -0.33 18.18 1.68
N ALA A 135 0.86 18.59 1.28
CA ALA A 135 1.37 18.23 -0.04
C ALA A 135 1.52 16.70 -0.11
N PRO A 136 1.01 16.03 -1.16
CA PRO A 136 1.23 14.61 -1.35
C PRO A 136 2.73 14.31 -1.39
N TYR A 137 3.14 13.20 -0.77
CA TYR A 137 4.51 12.75 -0.86
C TYR A 137 4.85 12.39 -2.32
N ASN A 138 6.00 12.83 -2.82
CA ASN A 138 6.46 12.43 -4.14
C ASN A 138 7.01 10.99 -4.08
N TRP A 139 6.14 10.02 -4.36
CA TRP A 139 6.52 8.61 -4.36
C TRP A 139 7.43 8.24 -5.53
N MET A 140 7.28 8.88 -6.69
CA MET A 140 8.11 8.58 -7.88
C MET A 140 9.44 9.34 -7.81
N LYS A 141 10.42 8.73 -7.14
CA LYS A 141 11.75 9.30 -6.96
C LYS A 141 12.84 8.22 -7.00
N GLU A 142 14.07 8.66 -7.20
CA GLU A 142 15.26 7.78 -7.32
C GLU A 142 16.15 7.77 -6.06
N ASN A 143 15.83 8.64 -5.10
CA ASN A 143 16.39 8.67 -3.76
C ASN A 143 15.45 7.96 -2.75
N TYR A 144 16.06 7.34 -1.76
CA TYR A 144 15.55 6.43 -0.70
C TYR A 144 14.07 6.42 -0.34
#